data_AF-A0A926YI41-F1
#
_entry.id   AF-A0A926YI41-F1
#
_cell.length_a   1.000
_cell.length_b   1.000
_cell.length_c   1.000
_cell.angle_alpha   90.00
_cell.angle_beta   90.00
_cell.angle_gamma   90.00
#
_symmetry.space_group_name_H-M   'P 1'
#
loop_
_entity.id
_entity.type
_entity.pdbx_description
1 polymer ?
#
loop_
_entity_poly.entity_id
_entity_poly.type
_entity_poly.pdbx_seq_one_letter_code
_entity_poly.pdbx_strand_id
1 'polypeptide(L)'
;MVQQAASSFITMSSLNNSEPTYRHSNTQTPAFIHRVGVPAIEFEREFEKLARFVAEAWRDDHPHSLADFDDCVAYVVAEMVQAGTAVGGPAGLELLTGGASTAACKACRQMLSSLRNKT
;
A
#
# COMPACT_ATOMS: atom_id res chain seq x y z
N MET A 1 -24.02 50.71 4.58
CA MET A 1 -23.88 49.36 4.00
C MET A 1 -23.75 48.36 5.14
N VAL A 2 -24.64 47.36 5.13
CA VAL A 2 -24.75 46.11 5.93
C VAL A 2 -23.36 45.40 6.02
N GLN A 3 -22.88 44.66 7.04
CA GLN A 3 -23.45 43.56 7.87
C GLN A 3 -22.39 43.15 8.94
N GLN A 4 -22.70 43.15 10.25
CA GLN A 4 -22.81 42.01 11.20
C GLN A 4 -21.76 40.88 11.09
N ALA A 5 -20.93 40.68 12.15
CA ALA A 5 -21.07 39.66 13.24
C ALA A 5 -20.38 38.32 12.86
N ALA A 6 -19.67 37.57 13.71
CA ALA A 6 -19.58 37.51 15.16
C ALA A 6 -18.19 36.97 15.59
N SER A 7 -17.65 37.50 16.69
CA SER A 7 -16.60 36.86 17.48
C SER A 7 -17.24 35.84 18.41
N SER A 8 -16.64 34.65 18.52
CA SER A 8 -16.93 33.72 19.62
C SER A 8 -15.61 33.15 20.14
N PHE A 9 -15.03 33.86 21.10
CA PHE A 9 -14.25 33.24 22.17
C PHE A 9 -15.25 32.53 23.09
N ILE A 10 -15.05 31.23 23.34
CA ILE A 10 -15.84 30.51 24.35
C ILE A 10 -14.93 30.18 25.53
N THR A 11 -15.07 31.06 26.51
CA THR A 11 -15.04 30.91 27.97
C THR A 11 -14.93 29.48 28.52
N MET A 12 -13.94 29.27 29.41
CA MET A 12 -13.92 28.16 30.36
C MET A 12 -15.05 28.34 31.39
N SER A 13 -16.05 27.47 31.34
CA SER A 13 -17.04 27.37 32.41
C SER A 13 -16.54 26.41 33.49
N SER A 14 -16.22 27.00 34.64
CA SER A 14 -16.11 26.34 35.93
C SER A 14 -17.37 25.49 36.21
N LEU A 15 -17.18 24.24 36.62
CA LEU A 15 -18.23 23.47 37.28
C LEU A 15 -17.72 23.04 38.66
N ASN A 16 -18.19 23.85 39.61
CA ASN A 16 -18.30 23.71 41.04
C ASN A 16 -18.46 22.28 41.56
N ASN A 17 -17.78 22.01 42.67
CA ASN A 17 -17.84 20.77 43.45
C ASN A 17 -19.23 20.56 44.06
N SER A 18 -19.81 19.39 43.81
CA SER A 18 -20.81 18.78 44.69
C SER A 18 -20.48 17.29 44.84
N GLU A 19 -20.33 16.87 46.10
CA GLU A 19 -20.01 15.53 46.61
C GLU A 19 -20.94 14.39 46.13
N PRO A 20 -20.58 13.10 46.38
CA PRO A 20 -20.81 12.02 45.44
C PRO A 20 -22.14 11.31 45.63
N THR A 21 -23.04 11.42 44.66
CA THR A 21 -24.06 10.38 44.47
C THR A 21 -23.42 9.19 43.79
N TYR A 22 -23.16 8.14 44.57
CA TYR A 22 -22.78 6.81 44.10
C TYR A 22 -23.90 6.25 43.21
N ARG A 23 -23.90 6.67 41.94
CA ARG A 23 -24.73 6.05 40.91
C ARG A 23 -23.96 4.82 40.45
N HIS A 24 -24.54 3.66 40.72
CA HIS A 24 -24.09 2.38 40.18
C HIS A 24 -24.22 2.45 38.65
N SER A 25 -23.23 3.05 37.99
CA SER A 25 -23.08 2.99 36.55
C SER A 25 -22.71 1.55 36.24
N ASN A 26 -23.72 0.78 35.84
CA ASN A 26 -23.54 -0.52 35.22
C ASN A 26 -22.40 -0.38 34.21
N THR A 27 -21.25 -0.99 34.49
CA THR A 27 -20.13 -1.07 33.55
C THR A 27 -20.61 -1.93 32.39
N GLN A 28 -21.35 -1.31 31.48
CA GLN A 28 -21.44 -1.78 30.12
C GLN A 28 -20.02 -1.67 29.59
N THR A 29 -19.34 -2.81 29.65
CA THR A 29 -18.13 -3.11 28.92
C THR A 29 -18.26 -2.44 27.56
N PRO A 30 -17.34 -1.54 27.15
CA PRO A 30 -17.37 -1.03 25.80
C PRO A 30 -17.39 -2.25 24.88
N ALA A 31 -18.45 -2.35 24.08
CA ALA A 31 -18.61 -3.42 23.11
C ALA A 31 -17.27 -3.56 22.40
N PHE A 32 -16.69 -4.75 22.52
CA PHE A 32 -15.45 -5.13 21.87
C PHE A 32 -15.59 -4.70 20.41
N ILE A 33 -14.84 -3.67 19.99
CA ILE A 33 -14.75 -3.34 18.57
C ILE A 33 -14.13 -4.59 17.96
N HIS A 34 -14.98 -5.42 17.38
CA HIS A 34 -14.58 -6.59 16.62
C HIS A 34 -13.74 -6.03 15.48
N ARG A 35 -12.41 -6.02 15.66
CA ARG A 35 -11.48 -5.92 14.54
C ARG A 35 -11.85 -7.09 13.65
N VAL A 36 -12.67 -6.81 12.64
CA VAL A 36 -12.81 -7.72 11.50
C VAL A 36 -11.39 -7.79 10.97
N GLY A 37 -10.68 -8.86 11.33
CA GLY A 37 -9.39 -9.15 10.75
C GLY A 37 -9.64 -9.29 9.27
N VAL A 38 -9.33 -8.26 8.49
CA VAL A 38 -9.30 -8.37 7.05
C VAL A 38 -8.22 -9.42 6.79
N PRO A 39 -8.56 -10.58 6.21
CA PRO A 39 -7.57 -11.60 5.91
C PRO A 39 -6.46 -10.96 5.07
N ALA A 40 -5.21 -11.31 5.35
CA ALA A 40 -4.09 -10.88 4.51
C ALA A 40 -4.41 -11.32 3.08
N ILE A 41 -4.63 -10.35 2.19
CA ILE A 41 -4.88 -10.65 0.79
C ILE A 41 -3.51 -10.88 0.17
N GLU A 42 -3.23 -12.11 -0.22
CA GLU A 42 -1.91 -12.50 -0.73
C GLU A 42 -1.89 -12.35 -2.26
N PHE A 43 -1.29 -11.25 -2.75
CA PHE A 43 -1.19 -10.97 -4.19
C PHE A 43 0.13 -11.43 -4.82
N GLU A 44 1.05 -12.00 -4.02
CA GLU A 44 2.42 -12.34 -4.42
C GLU A 44 2.48 -13.12 -5.74
N ARG A 45 1.65 -14.17 -5.88
CA ARG A 45 1.62 -14.99 -7.10
C ARG A 45 1.22 -14.19 -8.35
N GLU A 46 0.26 -13.28 -8.22
CA GLU A 46 -0.20 -12.47 -9.36
C GLU A 46 0.81 -11.39 -9.72
N PHE A 47 1.48 -10.80 -8.72
CA PHE A 47 2.59 -9.88 -8.95
C PHE A 47 3.78 -10.56 -9.60
N GLU A 48 4.09 -11.81 -9.24
CA GLU A 48 5.13 -12.58 -9.91
C GLU A 48 4.83 -12.86 -11.38
N LYS A 49 3.58 -13.18 -11.71
CA LYS A 49 3.16 -13.37 -13.10
C LYS A 49 3.28 -12.08 -13.90
N LEU A 50 2.80 -10.96 -13.33
CA LEU A 50 2.88 -9.65 -13.95
C LEU A 50 4.35 -9.25 -14.16
N ALA A 51 5.18 -9.34 -13.12
CA ALA A 51 6.60 -9.01 -13.20
C ALA A 51 7.34 -9.85 -14.24
N ARG A 52 7.02 -11.15 -14.34
CA ARG A 52 7.61 -12.03 -15.37
C ARG A 52 7.23 -11.61 -16.77
N PHE A 53 5.95 -11.31 -17.00
CA PHE A 53 5.48 -10.85 -18.31
C PHE A 53 6.20 -9.57 -18.74
N VAL A 54 6.32 -8.60 -17.83
CA VAL A 54 7.02 -7.34 -18.11
C VAL A 54 8.53 -7.55 -18.32
N ALA A 55 9.16 -8.42 -17.52
CA ALA A 55 10.58 -8.72 -17.69
C ALA A 55 10.85 -9.39 -19.05
N GLU A 56 9.99 -10.32 -19.48
CA GLU A 56 10.09 -10.94 -20.81
C GLU A 56 9.93 -9.93 -21.94
N ALA A 57 8.98 -8.99 -21.82
CA ALA A 57 8.84 -7.90 -22.77
C ALA A 57 10.09 -7.01 -22.81
N TRP A 58 10.64 -6.63 -21.64
CA TRP A 58 11.87 -5.86 -21.56
C TRP A 58 13.05 -6.55 -22.25
N ARG A 59 13.20 -7.87 -22.06
CA ARG A 59 14.23 -8.67 -22.74
C ARG A 59 14.09 -8.63 -24.25
N ASP A 60 12.86 -8.73 -24.75
CA ASP A 60 12.63 -8.75 -26.19
C ASP A 60 13.01 -7.39 -26.83
N ASP A 61 12.94 -6.30 -26.06
CA ASP A 61 13.36 -4.95 -26.46
C ASP A 61 14.86 -4.64 -26.25
N HIS A 62 15.56 -5.40 -25.39
CA HIS A 62 16.97 -5.15 -25.05
C HIS A 62 17.88 -6.31 -25.50
N PRO A 63 18.85 -6.08 -26.42
CA PRO A 63 19.75 -7.13 -26.85
C PRO A 63 20.58 -7.65 -25.67
N HIS A 64 20.80 -8.96 -25.65
CA HIS A 64 21.39 -9.71 -24.52
C HIS A 64 22.74 -9.15 -24.01
N SER A 65 23.49 -8.44 -24.84
CA SER A 65 24.79 -7.85 -24.49
C SER A 65 24.71 -6.58 -23.64
N LEU A 66 23.51 -6.02 -23.45
CA LEU A 66 23.26 -4.79 -22.68
C LEU A 66 22.28 -5.00 -21.52
N ALA A 67 21.91 -6.26 -21.26
CA ALA A 67 20.92 -6.57 -20.25
C ALA A 67 21.51 -6.48 -18.83
N ASP A 68 21.38 -5.31 -18.21
CA ASP A 68 21.73 -5.07 -16.81
C ASP A 68 20.57 -5.44 -15.86
N PHE A 69 20.92 -5.93 -14.66
CA PHE A 69 19.92 -6.32 -13.67
C PHE A 69 19.15 -5.12 -13.11
N ASP A 70 19.84 -4.02 -12.81
CA ASP A 70 19.23 -2.84 -12.22
C ASP A 70 18.31 -2.14 -13.24
N ASP A 71 18.71 -2.11 -14.51
CA ASP A 71 17.89 -1.59 -15.60
C ASP A 71 16.59 -2.41 -15.80
N CYS A 72 16.69 -3.74 -15.78
CA CYS A 72 15.51 -4.60 -15.82
C CYS A 72 14.58 -4.33 -14.63
N VAL A 73 15.12 -4.27 -13.41
CA VAL A 73 14.32 -4.05 -12.21
C VAL A 73 13.64 -2.69 -12.25
N ALA A 74 14.35 -1.63 -12.64
CA ALA A 74 13.79 -0.29 -12.76
C ALA A 74 12.62 -0.25 -13.76
N TYR A 75 12.79 -0.86 -14.94
CA TYR A 75 11.73 -0.95 -15.95
C TYR A 75 10.51 -1.71 -15.43
N VAL A 76 10.73 -2.92 -14.88
CA VAL A 76 9.62 -3.76 -14.39
C VAL A 76 8.88 -3.08 -13.24
N VAL A 77 9.59 -2.43 -12.32
CA VAL A 77 8.96 -1.67 -11.22
C VAL A 77 8.11 -0.52 -11.77
N ALA A 78 8.59 0.23 -12.75
CA ALA A 78 7.85 1.36 -13.32
C ALA A 78 6.50 0.91 -13.91
N GLU A 79 6.51 -0.15 -14.71
CA GLU A 79 5.30 -0.73 -15.31
C GLU A 79 4.34 -1.29 -14.25
N MET A 80 4.87 -1.99 -13.25
CA MET A 80 4.07 -2.54 -12.15
C MET A 80 3.46 -1.43 -11.27
N VAL A 81 4.18 -0.34 -11.04
CA VAL A 81 3.67 0.85 -10.34
C VAL A 81 2.54 1.48 -11.15
N GLN A 82 2.71 1.64 -12.47
CA GLN A 82 1.65 2.15 -13.33
C GLN A 82 0.41 1.25 -13.28
N ALA A 83 0.57 -0.07 -13.33
CA ALA A 83 -0.52 -1.02 -13.13
C ALA A 83 -1.17 -0.85 -11.74
N GLY A 84 -0.37 -0.67 -10.68
CA GLY A 84 -0.86 -0.42 -9.33
C GLY A 84 -1.71 0.84 -9.20
N THR A 85 -1.31 1.93 -9.86
CA THR A 85 -2.11 3.17 -9.90
C THR A 85 -3.43 2.99 -10.64
N ALA A 86 -3.45 2.15 -11.68
CA ALA A 86 -4.65 1.88 -12.47
C ALA A 86 -5.64 0.93 -11.77
N VAL A 87 -5.14 -0.11 -11.10
CA VAL A 87 -5.96 -1.09 -10.37
C VAL A 87 -6.55 -0.48 -9.09
N GLY A 88 -5.73 0.26 -8.34
CA GLY A 88 -6.12 0.80 -7.03
C GLY A 88 -6.44 -0.29 -6.00
N GLY A 89 -7.13 0.11 -4.93
CA GLY A 89 -7.52 -0.81 -3.85
C GLY A 89 -6.33 -1.47 -3.13
N PRO A 90 -6.56 -2.60 -2.43
CA PRO A 90 -5.51 -3.31 -1.70
C PRO A 90 -4.38 -3.82 -2.61
N ALA A 91 -4.70 -4.31 -3.81
CA ALA A 91 -3.70 -4.81 -4.76
C ALA A 91 -2.79 -3.68 -5.27
N GLY A 92 -3.38 -2.54 -5.65
CA GLY A 92 -2.62 -1.37 -6.08
C GLY A 92 -1.75 -0.80 -4.97
N LEU A 93 -2.26 -0.77 -3.73
CA LEU A 93 -1.46 -0.36 -2.57
C LEU A 93 -0.26 -1.27 -2.36
N GLU A 94 -0.44 -2.59 -2.41
CA GLU A 94 0.65 -3.54 -2.19
C GLU A 94 1.74 -3.44 -3.26
N LEU A 95 1.37 -3.21 -4.53
CA LEU A 95 2.31 -2.90 -5.60
C LEU A 95 3.16 -1.67 -5.27
N LEU A 96 2.53 -0.59 -4.78
CA LEU A 96 3.18 0.68 -4.47
C LEU A 96 4.03 0.63 -3.19
N THR A 97 3.71 -0.24 -2.23
CA THR A 97 4.44 -0.34 -0.95
C THR A 97 5.59 -1.35 -0.95
N GLY A 98 5.91 -1.94 -2.10
CA GLY A 98 7.09 -2.81 -2.26
C GLY A 98 6.83 -4.16 -2.93
N GLY A 99 5.56 -4.54 -3.15
CA GLY A 99 5.20 -5.75 -3.88
C GLY A 99 5.77 -5.75 -5.31
N ALA A 100 5.74 -4.58 -5.98
CA ALA A 100 6.36 -4.41 -7.30
C ALA A 100 7.86 -4.69 -7.28
N SER A 101 8.61 -4.10 -6.34
CA SER A 101 10.07 -4.26 -6.26
C SER A 101 10.48 -5.71 -5.96
N THR A 102 9.79 -6.38 -5.04
CA THR A 102 10.08 -7.79 -4.71
C THR A 102 9.84 -8.70 -5.92
N ALA A 103 8.69 -8.53 -6.59
CA ALA A 103 8.35 -9.31 -7.76
C ALA A 103 9.30 -9.03 -8.94
N ALA A 104 9.65 -7.77 -9.18
CA ALA A 104 10.60 -7.35 -10.21
C ALA A 104 11.99 -7.97 -10.01
N CYS A 105 12.54 -7.87 -8.80
CA CYS A 105 13.83 -8.49 -8.45
C CYS A 105 13.84 -9.99 -8.73
N LYS A 106 12.76 -10.70 -8.36
CA LYS A 106 12.64 -12.15 -8.60
C LYS A 106 12.56 -12.46 -10.09
N ALA A 107 11.72 -11.74 -10.83
CA ALA A 107 11.50 -11.94 -12.26
C ALA A 107 12.77 -11.65 -13.09
N CYS A 108 13.40 -10.49 -12.89
CA CYS A 108 14.62 -10.11 -13.59
C CYS A 108 15.77 -11.08 -13.32
N ARG A 109 15.93 -11.53 -12.05
CA ARG A 109 16.97 -12.52 -11.71
C ARG A 109 16.73 -13.85 -12.42
N GLN A 110 15.49 -14.34 -12.42
CA GLN A 110 15.13 -15.59 -13.11
C GLN A 110 15.39 -15.49 -14.61
N MET A 111 14.96 -14.40 -15.24
CA MET A 111 15.15 -14.16 -16.66
C MET A 111 16.63 -14.10 -17.04
N LEU A 112 17.45 -13.29 -16.36
CA LEU A 112 18.88 -13.18 -16.65
C LEU A 112 19.62 -14.50 -16.43
N SER A 113 19.22 -15.29 -15.43
CA SER A 113 19.77 -16.64 -15.22
C SER A 113 19.42 -17.59 -16.37
N SER A 114 18.20 -17.47 -16.92
CA SER A 114 17.75 -18.26 -18.08
C SER A 114 18.53 -17.91 -19.35
N LEU A 115 18.87 -16.63 -19.54
CA LEU A 115 19.71 -16.20 -20.66
C LEU A 115 21.12 -16.80 -20.58
N ARG A 116 21.72 -16.76 -19.39
CA ARG A 116 23.07 -17.31 -19.16
C ARG A 116 23.15 -18.80 -19.47
N ASN A 117 22.13 -19.57 -19.10
CA ASN A 117 22.12 -21.02 -19.30
C ASN A 117 21.87 -21.45 -20.76
N LYS A 118 21.48 -20.51 -21.64
CA LYS A 118 21.23 -20.77 -23.08
C LYS A 118 22.43 -20.43 -23.97
N THR A 119 23.49 -19.87 -23.40
CA THR A 119 24.73 -19.47 -24.10
C THR A 119 25.80 -20.52 -23.86
#